data_AF-W6TIY2-F1
#
_entry.id   AF-W6TIY2-F1
#
_cell.length_a   1.000
_cell.length_b   1.000
_cell.length_c   1.000
_cell.angle_alpha   90.00
_cell.angle_beta   90.00
_cell.angle_gamma   90.00
#
_symmetry.space_group_name_H-M   'P 1'
#
loop_
_entity.id
_entity.type
_entity.pdbx_description
1 polymer ?
#
loop_
_entity_poly.entity_id
_entity_poly.type
_entity_poly.pdbx_seq_one_letter_code
_entity_poly.pdbx_strand_id
1 'polypeptide(L)'
;MQIKLNKRTLDDSNVTEHEKVLVHYSKLKEKLIINFKDEIYNKIETMKILKEIKDKGYYKLDGYKTFINFILNLNLAKTQVYNYLKIATAMEEGLINDDFVLKNGFNQTLFFIKNRESKTIKKSRQ
;
A
#
# COMPACT_ATOMS: atom_id res chain seq x y z
N MET A 1 38.16 -22.23 47.21
CA MET A 1 36.71 -22.07 47.46
C MET A 1 35.99 -22.29 46.14
N GLN A 2 35.33 -23.44 45.95
CA GLN A 2 34.67 -23.79 44.70
C GLN A 2 33.31 -23.07 44.63
N ILE A 3 33.15 -22.17 43.67
CA ILE A 3 31.87 -21.51 43.41
C ILE A 3 31.00 -22.50 42.63
N LYS A 4 30.04 -23.12 43.31
CA LYS A 4 28.96 -23.89 42.66
C LYS A 4 28.05 -22.90 41.93
N LEU A 5 28.15 -22.87 40.61
CA LEU A 5 27.11 -22.26 39.77
C LEU A 5 25.82 -23.07 39.94
N ASN A 6 24.81 -22.46 40.56
CA ASN A 6 23.45 -22.96 40.47
C ASN A 6 23.00 -22.84 39.00
N LYS A 7 22.95 -23.99 38.31
CA LYS A 7 22.16 -24.13 37.08
C LYS A 7 20.71 -23.83 37.46
N ARG A 8 20.26 -22.59 37.24
CA ARG A 8 18.83 -22.31 37.12
C ARG A 8 18.35 -23.11 35.92
N THR A 9 17.70 -24.22 36.19
CA THR A 9 16.76 -24.84 35.26
C THR A 9 15.73 -23.76 34.93
N LEU A 10 15.79 -23.25 33.69
CA LEU A 10 14.69 -22.51 33.09
C LEU A 10 13.55 -23.53 32.97
N ASP A 11 12.67 -23.51 33.96
CA ASP A 11 11.45 -24.28 33.97
C ASP A 11 10.54 -23.70 32.86
N ASP A 12 10.46 -24.42 31.74
CA ASP A 12 9.63 -24.12 30.57
C ASP A 12 8.13 -24.36 30.85
N SER A 13 7.74 -24.43 32.13
CA SER A 13 6.48 -25.06 32.57
C SER A 13 5.54 -24.15 33.36
N ASN A 14 5.61 -22.82 33.26
CA ASN A 14 4.62 -21.95 33.93
C ASN A 14 4.30 -20.65 33.16
N VAL A 15 4.34 -20.67 31.83
CA VAL A 15 3.70 -19.58 31.06
C VAL A 15 2.20 -19.72 31.25
N THR A 16 1.59 -18.78 31.97
CA THR A 16 0.16 -18.75 32.21
C THR A 16 -0.58 -18.73 30.87
N GLU A 17 -1.77 -19.34 30.81
CA GLU A 17 -2.59 -19.32 29.59
C GLU A 17 -2.81 -17.89 29.08
N HIS A 18 -2.90 -16.92 30.01
CA HIS A 18 -2.98 -15.50 29.72
C HIS A 18 -1.74 -14.95 28.99
N GLU A 19 -0.52 -15.31 29.41
CA GLU A 19 0.71 -14.91 28.73
C GLU A 19 0.81 -15.52 27.32
N LYS A 20 0.36 -16.76 27.13
CA LYS A 20 0.29 -17.37 25.79
C LYS A 20 -0.67 -16.61 24.86
N VAL A 21 -1.83 -16.21 25.38
CA VAL A 21 -2.81 -15.39 24.65
C VAL A 21 -2.23 -14.02 24.27
N LEU A 22 -1.50 -13.35 25.19
CA LEU A 22 -0.86 -12.06 24.90
C LEU A 22 0.23 -12.16 23.83
N VAL A 23 1.05 -13.22 23.87
CA VAL A 23 2.05 -13.49 22.83
C VAL A 23 1.38 -13.76 21.49
N HIS A 24 0.31 -14.55 21.47
CA HIS A 24 -0.44 -14.83 20.25
C HIS A 24 -1.08 -13.55 19.66
N TYR A 25 -1.71 -12.74 20.50
CA TYR A 25 -2.28 -11.45 20.11
C TYR A 25 -1.23 -10.52 19.50
N SER A 26 -0.06 -10.41 20.13
CA SER A 26 1.04 -9.58 19.62
C SER A 26 1.50 -10.04 18.23
N LYS A 27 1.64 -11.35 18.02
CA LYS A 27 1.97 -11.94 16.70
C LYS A 27 0.89 -11.63 15.65
N LEU A 28 -0.39 -11.73 16.01
CA LEU A 28 -1.50 -11.39 15.10
C LEU A 28 -1.46 -9.90 14.72
N LYS A 29 -1.21 -9.02 15.69
CA LYS A 29 -1.11 -7.58 15.46
C LYS A 29 0.05 -7.23 14.53
N GLU A 30 1.22 -7.82 14.73
CA GLU A 30 2.38 -7.64 13.84
C GLU A 30 2.08 -8.13 12.42
N LYS A 31 1.50 -9.33 12.29
CA LYS A 31 1.09 -9.89 10.99
C LYS A 31 0.08 -8.99 10.28
N LEU A 32 -0.87 -8.43 11.01
CA LEU A 32 -1.85 -7.50 10.46
C LEU A 32 -1.18 -6.23 9.91
N ILE A 33 -0.20 -5.67 10.63
CA ILE A 33 0.57 -4.50 10.17
C ILE A 33 1.35 -4.83 8.89
N ILE A 34 1.98 -6.00 8.82
CA ILE A 34 2.72 -6.47 7.64
C ILE A 34 1.77 -6.61 6.45
N ASN A 35 0.64 -7.32 6.63
CA ASN A 35 -0.34 -7.51 5.57
C ASN A 35 -0.85 -6.18 4.99
N PHE A 36 -1.10 -5.17 5.83
CA PHE A 36 -1.53 -3.84 5.34
C PHE A 36 -0.44 -3.12 4.55
N LYS A 37 0.83 -3.23 4.96
CA LYS A 37 1.95 -2.65 4.20
C LYS A 37 2.11 -3.32 2.85
N ASP A 38 2.05 -4.65 2.83
CA ASP A 38 2.14 -5.45 1.61
C ASP A 38 0.98 -5.14 0.66
N GLU A 39 -0.23 -4.97 1.19
CA GLU A 39 -1.39 -4.53 0.41
C GLU A 39 -1.15 -3.17 -0.26
N ILE A 40 -0.58 -2.21 0.48
CA ILE A 40 -0.28 -0.88 -0.07
C ILE A 40 0.81 -0.97 -1.13
N TYR A 41 1.88 -1.74 -0.89
CA TYR A 41 2.96 -1.95 -1.83
C TYR A 41 2.46 -2.59 -3.14
N ASN A 42 1.69 -3.67 -3.04
CA ASN A 42 1.09 -4.35 -4.18
C ASN A 42 0.19 -3.40 -4.98
N LYS A 43 -0.56 -2.54 -4.29
CA LYS A 43 -1.36 -1.51 -4.95
C LYS A 43 -0.49 -0.50 -5.67
N ILE A 44 0.59 0.03 -5.08
CA ILE A 44 1.52 0.95 -5.74
C ILE A 44 2.07 0.33 -7.02
N GLU A 45 2.52 -0.92 -6.95
CA GLU A 45 3.05 -1.66 -8.10
C GLU A 45 1.99 -1.79 -9.21
N THR A 46 0.77 -2.15 -8.83
CA THR A 46 -0.37 -2.21 -9.75
C THR A 46 -0.59 -0.88 -10.48
N MET A 47 -0.42 0.26 -9.81
CA MET A 47 -0.59 1.58 -10.44
C MET A 47 0.46 1.87 -11.48
N LYS A 48 1.72 1.54 -11.18
CA LYS A 48 2.85 1.71 -12.09
C LYS A 48 2.65 0.87 -13.35
N ILE A 49 2.29 -0.40 -13.18
CA ILE A 49 1.99 -1.31 -14.31
C ILE A 49 0.82 -0.79 -15.15
N LEU A 50 -0.30 -0.41 -14.53
CA LEU A 50 -1.47 0.10 -15.25
C LEU A 50 -1.14 1.38 -16.03
N LYS A 51 -0.33 2.27 -15.46
CA LYS A 51 0.11 3.51 -16.09
C LYS A 51 0.99 3.23 -17.30
N GLU A 52 1.97 2.35 -17.16
CA GLU A 52 2.84 1.95 -18.27
C GLU A 52 2.05 1.30 -19.42
N ILE A 53 1.17 0.35 -19.11
CA ILE A 53 0.31 -0.31 -20.11
C ILE A 53 -0.54 0.73 -20.85
N LYS A 54 -1.12 1.68 -20.13
CA LYS A 54 -1.94 2.73 -20.72
C LYS A 54 -1.13 3.63 -21.65
N ASP A 55 0.02 4.11 -21.19
CA ASP A 55 0.79 5.14 -21.90
C ASP A 55 1.53 4.59 -23.11
N LYS A 56 2.06 3.37 -23.00
CA LYS A 56 2.68 2.67 -24.14
C LYS A 56 1.63 2.01 -25.05
N GLY A 57 0.37 1.97 -24.62
CA GLY A 57 -0.72 1.38 -25.39
C GLY A 57 -0.66 -0.14 -25.48
N TYR A 58 0.01 -0.82 -24.55
CA TYR A 58 0.23 -2.27 -24.57
C TYR A 58 -1.05 -3.09 -24.51
N TYR A 59 -2.14 -2.53 -24.02
CA TYR A 59 -3.46 -3.16 -24.09
C TYR A 59 -3.88 -3.51 -25.54
N LYS A 60 -3.30 -2.87 -26.56
CA LYS A 60 -3.56 -3.19 -27.97
C LYS A 60 -2.92 -4.51 -28.40
N LEU A 61 -1.87 -4.96 -27.72
CA LEU A 61 -1.20 -6.24 -27.99
C LEU A 61 -2.16 -7.43 -27.74
N ASP A 62 -3.05 -7.27 -26.75
CA ASP A 62 -4.12 -8.23 -26.46
C ASP A 62 -5.38 -7.99 -27.31
N GLY A 63 -5.32 -7.11 -28.32
CA GLY A 63 -6.43 -6.80 -29.21
C GLY A 63 -7.49 -5.86 -28.63
N TYR A 64 -7.29 -5.27 -27.44
CA TYR A 64 -8.24 -4.30 -26.90
C TYR A 64 -8.20 -2.98 -27.67
N LYS A 65 -9.38 -2.51 -28.10
CA LYS A 65 -9.54 -1.20 -28.77
C LYS A 65 -9.25 -0.02 -27.83
N THR A 66 -9.55 -0.17 -26.54
CA THR A 66 -9.39 0.88 -25.55
C THR A 66 -8.81 0.32 -24.25
N PHE A 67 -8.08 1.15 -23.52
CA PHE A 67 -7.59 0.80 -22.18
C PHE A 67 -8.72 0.45 -21.21
N ILE A 68 -9.90 1.08 -21.38
CA ILE A 68 -11.07 0.79 -20.56
C ILE A 68 -11.57 -0.64 -20.78
N ASN A 69 -11.56 -1.15 -22.02
CA ASN A 69 -11.95 -2.54 -22.28
C ASN A 69 -10.97 -3.53 -21.66
N PHE A 70 -9.67 -3.21 -21.67
CA PHE A 70 -8.63 -4.00 -21.02
C PHE A 70 -8.87 -4.12 -19.50
N ILE A 71 -9.05 -3.00 -18.79
CA ILE A 71 -9.24 -3.04 -17.34
C ILE A 71 -10.55 -3.70 -16.91
N LEU A 72 -11.60 -3.60 -17.75
CA LEU A 72 -12.88 -4.25 -17.48
C LEU A 72 -12.76 -5.78 -17.56
N ASN A 73 -11.90 -6.30 -18.44
CA ASN A 73 -11.62 -7.74 -18.50
C ASN A 73 -10.92 -8.25 -17.22
N LEU A 74 -10.09 -7.40 -16.60
CA LEU A 74 -9.40 -7.71 -15.34
C LEU A 74 -10.27 -7.52 -14.08
N ASN A 75 -11.59 -7.33 -14.23
CA ASN A 75 -12.53 -7.03 -13.13
C ASN A 75 -12.13 -5.80 -12.28
N LEU A 76 -11.43 -4.82 -12.87
CA LEU A 76 -11.06 -3.59 -12.19
C LEU A 76 -12.14 -2.51 -12.37
N ALA A 77 -12.55 -1.90 -11.26
CA ALA A 77 -13.48 -0.77 -11.29
C ALA A 77 -12.83 0.46 -11.94
N LYS A 78 -13.51 1.07 -12.92
CA LYS A 78 -13.01 2.27 -13.62
C LYS A 78 -12.59 3.38 -12.67
N THR A 79 -13.40 3.65 -11.65
CA THR A 79 -13.14 4.70 -10.64
C THR A 79 -11.84 4.47 -9.88
N GLN A 80 -11.56 3.22 -9.51
CA GLN A 80 -10.32 2.82 -8.86
C GLN A 80 -9.14 3.02 -9.80
N VAL A 81 -9.23 2.56 -11.04
CA VAL A 81 -8.17 2.72 -12.04
C VAL A 81 -7.88 4.19 -12.32
N TYR A 82 -8.88 5.05 -12.44
CA TYR A 82 -8.64 6.49 -12.60
C TYR A 82 -7.89 7.09 -11.40
N ASN A 83 -8.23 6.71 -10.17
CA ASN A 83 -7.51 7.17 -8.98
C ASN A 83 -6.06 6.65 -8.99
N TYR A 84 -5.85 5.41 -9.41
CA TYR A 84 -4.55 4.77 -9.52
C TYR A 84 -3.65 5.50 -10.51
N LEU A 85 -4.19 5.81 -11.69
CA LEU A 85 -3.48 6.60 -12.71
C LEU A 85 -3.13 8.01 -12.20
N LYS A 86 -4.04 8.67 -11.46
CA LYS A 86 -3.76 9.99 -10.86
C LYS A 86 -2.59 9.95 -9.88
N ILE A 87 -2.55 8.94 -9.02
CA ILE A 87 -1.46 8.78 -8.05
C ILE A 87 -0.15 8.46 -8.79
N ALA A 88 -0.17 7.57 -9.77
CA ALA A 88 1.01 7.26 -10.58
C ALA A 88 1.56 8.49 -11.31
N THR A 89 0.70 9.31 -11.91
CA THR A 89 1.11 10.59 -12.53
C THR A 89 1.73 11.53 -11.51
N ALA A 90 1.12 11.69 -10.33
CA ALA A 90 1.69 12.54 -9.27
C ALA A 90 3.05 12.04 -8.74
N MET A 91 3.29 10.72 -8.79
CA MET A 91 4.60 10.13 -8.48
C MET A 91 5.63 10.44 -9.56
N GLU A 92 5.28 10.28 -10.84
CA GLU A 92 6.16 10.61 -11.98
C GLU A 92 6.53 12.09 -12.01
N GLU A 93 5.59 12.98 -11.64
CA GLU A 93 5.81 14.42 -11.51
C GLU A 93 6.65 14.79 -10.27
N GLY A 94 7.01 13.81 -9.41
CA GLY A 94 7.78 14.03 -8.19
C GLY A 94 7.01 14.74 -7.08
N LEU A 95 5.67 14.83 -7.16
CA LEU A 95 4.83 15.46 -6.15
C LEU A 95 4.72 14.62 -4.88
N ILE A 96 4.78 13.30 -5.04
CA ILE A 96 4.74 12.28 -3.99
C ILE A 96 5.70 11.15 -4.33
N ASN A 97 6.05 10.33 -3.35
CA ASN A 97 6.85 9.12 -3.53
C ASN A 97 6.17 7.90 -2.90
N ASP A 98 6.75 6.72 -3.10
CA ASP A 98 6.24 5.46 -2.57
C ASP A 98 6.10 5.52 -1.04
N ASP A 99 7.09 6.06 -0.33
CA ASP A 99 7.08 6.22 1.14
C ASP A 99 5.91 7.08 1.62
N PHE A 100 5.59 8.14 0.88
CA PHE A 100 4.47 9.00 1.19
C PHE A 100 3.15 8.24 1.11
N VAL A 101 2.96 7.41 0.08
CA VAL A 101 1.74 6.61 -0.07
C VAL A 101 1.70 5.49 0.96
N LEU A 102 2.83 4.86 1.27
CA LEU A 102 2.94 3.83 2.30
C LEU A 102 2.58 4.38 3.69
N LYS A 103 3.02 5.60 4.01
CA LYS A 103 2.79 6.24 5.31
C LYS A 103 1.38 6.79 5.47
N ASN A 104 0.84 7.43 4.44
CA ASN A 104 -0.45 8.15 4.53
C ASN A 104 -1.65 7.32 4.04
N GLY A 105 -1.39 6.26 3.26
CA GLY A 105 -2.40 5.45 2.60
C GLY A 105 -3.05 6.15 1.40
N PHE A 106 -3.85 5.38 0.66
CA PHE A 106 -4.42 5.81 -0.62
C PHE A 106 -5.40 6.97 -0.54
N ASN A 107 -6.32 6.93 0.43
CA ASN A 107 -7.37 7.93 0.53
C ASN A 107 -6.80 9.31 0.87
N GLN A 108 -5.83 9.37 1.80
CA GLN A 108 -5.17 10.62 2.16
C GLN A 108 -4.28 11.14 1.03
N THR A 109 -3.58 10.24 0.33
CA THR A 109 -2.80 10.61 -0.86
C THR A 109 -3.68 11.24 -1.93
N LEU A 110 -4.83 10.63 -2.23
CA LEU A 110 -5.77 11.16 -3.22
C LEU A 110 -6.36 12.51 -2.79
N PHE A 111 -6.66 12.68 -1.51
CA PHE A 111 -7.11 13.96 -0.95
C PHE A 111 -6.03 15.05 -1.06
N PHE A 112 -4.78 14.71 -0.77
CA PHE A 112 -3.64 15.61 -0.91
C PHE A 112 -3.47 16.10 -2.35
N ILE A 113 -3.53 15.19 -3.34
CA ILE A 113 -3.43 15.52 -4.76
C ILE A 113 -4.56 16.47 -5.17
N LYS A 114 -5.83 16.13 -4.85
CA LYS A 114 -7.00 16.97 -5.17
C LYS A 114 -6.91 18.38 -4.58
N ASN A 115 -6.39 18.52 -3.36
CA ASN A 115 -6.24 19.82 -2.72
C ASN A 115 -5.13 20.68 -3.32
N ARG A 116 -4.12 20.07 -3.96
CA ARG A 116 -3.14 20.82 -4.73
C ARG A 116 -3.71 21.27 -6.06
N GLU A 117 -4.41 20.40 -6.79
CA GLU A 117 -5.12 20.75 -8.04
C GLU A 117 -6.05 21.96 -7.85
N SER A 118 -6.81 21.99 -6.75
CA SER A 118 -7.74 23.09 -6.45
C SER A 118 -7.07 24.41 -6.10
N LYS A 119 -5.85 24.39 -5.54
CA LYS A 119 -5.04 25.60 -5.29
C LYS A 119 -4.49 26.19 -6.59
N THR A 120 -4.10 25.36 -7.56
CA THR A 120 -3.65 25.82 -8.89
C THR A 120 -4.78 26.42 -9.74
N ILE A 121 -6.03 25.95 -9.57
CA ILE A 121 -7.18 26.43 -10.35
C ILE A 121 -7.78 27.74 -9.79
N LYS A 122 -7.46 28.13 -8.55
CA LYS A 122 -7.84 29.44 -7.97
C LYS A 122 -6.98 30.62 -8.48
N LYS A 123 -6.57 30.61 -9.76
CA LYS A 123 -6.18 31.88 -10.40
C LYS A 123 -7.45 32.66 -10.68
N SER A 124 -7.69 33.63 -9.78
CA SER A 124 -8.69 34.69 -9.81
C SER A 124 -9.22 34.97 -11.23
N ARG A 125 -10.50 34.67 -11.47
CA ARG A 125 -11.25 35.40 -12.49
C ARG A 125 -11.45 36.80 -11.91
N GLN A 126 -10.64 37.75 -12.40
CA GLN A 126 -10.90 39.18 -12.23
C GLN A 126 -12.20 39.55 -12.94
#